data_AF-A0A849G7P3-F1
#
_entry.id   AF-A0A849G7P3-F1
#
_cell.length_a   1.000
_cell.length_b   1.000
_cell.length_c   1.000
_cell.angle_alpha   90.00
_cell.angle_beta   90.00
_cell.angle_gamma   90.00
#
_symmetry.space_group_name_H-M   'P 1'
#
loop_
_entity.id
_entity.type
_entity.pdbx_description
1 polymer ?
#
loop_
_entity_poly.entity_id
_entity_poly.type
_entity_poly.pdbx_seq_one_letter_code
_entity_poly.pdbx_strand_id
1 'polypeptide(L)'
;MADAPEFHDRMLSLGLARVSEAAALASARLIGRGDEKAADQAAVDAMRTQLNQLEIKGVVVIGEGERDEAPMLYIGEKVGTGEGPEVDIALDPLEGTTLTAKDMPNALAVIAMGPRGSMLHAPDTYMDKLAIGPGFRRGVVTMDM
;
A
#
# COMPACT_ATOMS: atom_id res chain seq x y z
N MET A 1 19.85 21.03 0.90
CA MET A 1 18.61 20.24 0.76
C MET A 1 17.48 21.24 0.86
N ALA A 2 16.73 21.46 -0.22
CA ALA A 2 15.57 22.34 -0.15
C ALA A 2 14.59 21.74 0.87
N ASP A 3 13.96 22.59 1.69
CA ASP A 3 12.88 22.17 2.58
C ASP A 3 11.83 21.45 1.74
N ALA A 4 11.78 20.13 1.87
CA ALA A 4 10.70 19.36 1.27
C ALA A 4 9.41 19.83 1.94
N PRO A 5 8.33 20.09 1.18
CA PRO A 5 7.07 20.50 1.79
C PRO A 5 6.66 19.45 2.82
N GLU A 6 6.64 19.84 4.09
CA GLU A 6 6.25 18.97 5.19
C GLU A 6 4.76 18.66 5.08
N PHE A 7 4.46 17.37 4.94
CA PHE A 7 3.11 16.87 4.77
C PHE A 7 2.53 16.40 6.11
N HIS A 8 2.21 17.37 6.98
CA HIS A 8 1.69 17.10 8.32
C HIS A 8 0.18 17.31 8.40
N ASP A 9 -0.57 16.42 7.76
CA ASP A 9 -2.03 16.39 7.88
C ASP A 9 -2.49 15.19 8.72
N ARG A 10 -2.95 15.50 9.94
CA ARG A 10 -3.48 14.51 10.89
C ARG A 10 -4.75 13.84 10.37
N MET A 11 -5.59 14.57 9.64
CA MET A 11 -6.83 14.02 9.08
C MET A 11 -6.51 13.03 7.96
N LEU A 12 -5.53 13.32 7.12
CA LEU A 12 -5.07 12.36 6.10
C LEU A 12 -4.42 11.13 6.73
N SER A 13 -3.66 11.29 7.82
CA SER A 13 -3.09 10.15 8.56
C SER A 13 -4.18 9.20 9.09
N LEU A 14 -5.26 9.76 9.68
CA LEU A 14 -6.41 8.98 10.13
C LEU A 14 -7.23 8.40 8.97
N GLY A 15 -7.35 9.15 7.87
CA GLY A 15 -7.97 8.68 6.64
C GLY A 15 -7.24 7.46 6.08
N LEU A 16 -5.91 7.50 6.05
CA LEU A 16 -5.08 6.41 5.57
C LEU A 16 -5.21 5.15 6.45
N ALA A 17 -5.29 5.31 7.78
CA ALA A 17 -5.57 4.20 8.68
C ALA A 17 -6.93 3.54 8.36
N ARG A 18 -7.96 4.33 8.06
CA ARG A 18 -9.29 3.80 7.66
C ARG A 18 -9.26 3.03 6.35
N VAL A 19 -8.35 3.40 5.43
CA VAL A 19 -8.17 2.71 4.15
C VAL A 19 -7.68 1.27 4.40
N SER A 20 -6.63 1.08 5.20
CA SER A 20 -6.14 -0.26 5.52
C SER A 20 -7.10 -1.05 6.42
N GLU A 21 -7.77 -0.40 7.38
CA GLU A 21 -8.82 -1.04 8.20
C GLU A 21 -9.96 -1.60 7.34
N ALA A 22 -10.45 -0.84 6.36
CA ALA A 22 -11.53 -1.29 5.49
C ALA A 22 -11.13 -2.50 4.64
N ALA A 23 -9.92 -2.49 4.08
CA ALA A 23 -9.38 -3.62 3.33
C ALA A 23 -9.27 -4.87 4.22
N ALA A 24 -8.64 -4.74 5.38
CA ALA A 24 -8.49 -5.85 6.33
C ALA A 24 -9.85 -6.43 6.77
N LEU A 25 -10.84 -5.57 7.08
CA LEU A 25 -12.20 -6.01 7.46
C LEU A 25 -12.95 -6.71 6.32
N ALA A 26 -12.71 -6.31 5.07
CA ALA A 26 -13.30 -6.95 3.90
C ALA A 26 -12.71 -8.35 3.70
N SER A 27 -11.38 -8.48 3.71
CA SER A 27 -10.67 -9.76 3.57
C SER A 27 -10.92 -10.71 4.74
N ALA A 28 -11.12 -10.20 5.95
CA ALA A 28 -11.34 -11.02 7.14
C ALA A 28 -12.54 -11.98 7.02
N ARG A 29 -13.55 -11.63 6.22
CA ARG A 29 -14.72 -12.49 5.98
C ARG A 29 -14.41 -13.76 5.20
N LEU A 30 -13.27 -13.78 4.53
CA LEU A 30 -12.81 -14.84 3.62
C LEU A 30 -11.63 -15.64 4.20
N ILE A 31 -11.24 -15.38 5.44
CA ILE A 31 -10.26 -16.19 6.18
C ILE A 31 -10.70 -17.66 6.20
N GLY A 32 -9.77 -18.55 5.85
CA GLY A 32 -9.97 -20.01 5.89
C GLY A 32 -10.93 -20.57 4.83
N ARG A 33 -11.35 -19.77 3.83
CA ARG A 33 -12.29 -20.22 2.79
C ARG A 33 -11.66 -20.84 1.57
N GLY A 34 -10.33 -20.84 1.47
CA GLY A 34 -9.59 -21.43 0.34
C GLY A 34 -9.71 -20.65 -0.97
N ASP A 35 -10.20 -19.41 -0.95
CA ASP A 35 -10.39 -18.57 -2.14
C ASP A 35 -9.53 -17.30 -2.06
N GLU A 36 -8.31 -17.40 -2.58
CA GLU A 36 -7.32 -16.31 -2.59
C GLU A 36 -7.82 -15.12 -3.40
N LYS A 37 -8.41 -15.37 -4.57
CA LYS A 37 -8.87 -14.33 -5.50
C LYS A 37 -10.03 -13.55 -4.93
N ALA A 38 -10.98 -14.22 -4.28
CA ALA A 38 -12.08 -13.52 -3.62
C ALA A 38 -11.59 -12.68 -2.45
N ALA A 39 -10.64 -13.19 -1.66
CA ALA A 39 -10.08 -12.48 -0.50
C ALA A 39 -9.38 -11.20 -0.92
N ASP A 40 -8.59 -11.30 -1.98
CA ASP A 40 -7.85 -10.21 -2.59
C ASP A 40 -8.78 -9.16 -3.21
N GLN A 41 -9.72 -9.58 -4.06
CA GLN A 41 -10.70 -8.69 -4.68
C GLN A 41 -11.51 -7.89 -3.64
N ALA A 42 -11.93 -8.54 -2.55
CA ALA A 42 -12.63 -7.86 -1.46
C ALA A 42 -11.77 -6.75 -0.80
N ALA A 43 -10.47 -6.99 -0.68
CA ALA A 43 -9.51 -6.03 -0.14
C ALA A 43 -9.32 -4.84 -1.09
N VAL A 44 -9.05 -5.12 -2.37
CA VAL A 44 -8.86 -4.13 -3.45
C VAL A 44 -10.07 -3.20 -3.53
N ASP A 45 -11.28 -3.76 -3.56
CA ASP A 45 -12.53 -3.00 -3.67
C ASP A 45 -12.72 -2.05 -2.49
N ALA A 46 -12.52 -2.56 -1.27
CA ALA A 46 -12.69 -1.79 -0.04
C ALA A 46 -11.62 -0.71 0.09
N MET A 47 -10.35 -1.03 -0.21
CA MET A 47 -9.23 -0.10 -0.19
C MET A 47 -9.48 1.05 -1.16
N ARG A 48 -9.76 0.74 -2.43
CA ARG A 48 -10.02 1.74 -3.48
C ARG A 48 -11.20 2.64 -3.12
N THR A 49 -12.27 2.05 -2.59
CA THR A 49 -13.46 2.81 -2.17
C THR A 49 -13.15 3.82 -1.07
N GLN A 50 -12.38 3.43 -0.04
CA GLN A 50 -11.98 4.37 1.01
C GLN A 50 -10.95 5.40 0.51
N LEU A 51 -10.01 4.98 -0.33
CA LEU A 51 -8.96 5.86 -0.85
C LEU A 51 -9.56 7.01 -1.67
N ASN A 52 -10.61 6.73 -2.44
CA ASN A 52 -11.34 7.73 -3.22
C ASN A 52 -12.20 8.71 -2.39
N GLN A 53 -12.26 8.55 -1.07
CA GLN A 53 -12.89 9.52 -0.16
C GLN A 53 -11.90 10.55 0.38
N LEU A 54 -10.59 10.34 0.19
CA LEU A 54 -9.57 11.25 0.70
C LEU A 54 -9.42 12.48 -0.21
N GLU A 55 -9.23 13.65 0.41
CA GLU A 55 -8.87 14.91 -0.26
C GLU A 55 -7.39 14.88 -0.66
N ILE A 56 -7.07 14.08 -1.67
CA ILE A 56 -5.74 13.98 -2.28
C ILE A 56 -5.83 13.93 -3.81
N LYS A 57 -4.73 14.37 -4.44
CA LYS A 57 -4.39 14.10 -5.84
C LYS A 57 -3.41 12.93 -5.89
N GLY A 58 -3.90 11.75 -5.51
CA GLY A 58 -3.10 10.54 -5.37
C GLY A 58 -2.83 9.87 -6.71
N VAL A 59 -1.65 9.27 -6.84
CA VAL A 59 -1.35 8.32 -7.92
C VAL A 59 -0.73 7.08 -7.32
N VAL A 60 -1.19 5.92 -7.76
CA VAL A 60 -0.60 4.63 -7.40
C VAL A 60 0.73 4.48 -8.15
N VAL A 61 1.83 4.33 -7.40
CA VAL A 61 3.17 4.08 -7.96
C VAL A 61 3.66 2.66 -7.69
N ILE A 62 3.05 1.98 -6.72
CA ILE A 62 3.18 0.55 -6.44
C ILE A 62 1.77 0.04 -6.11
N GLY A 63 1.29 -0.96 -6.83
CA GLY A 63 -0.05 -1.52 -6.66
C GLY A 63 -0.19 -2.91 -7.27
N GLU A 64 -1.40 -3.28 -7.68
CA GLU A 64 -1.78 -4.65 -8.10
C GLU A 64 -1.12 -5.13 -9.40
N GLY A 65 -0.46 -4.23 -10.13
CA GLY A 65 0.22 -4.52 -11.39
C GLY A 65 0.06 -3.41 -12.42
N GLU A 66 0.43 -3.73 -13.65
CA GLU A 66 0.22 -2.84 -14.79
C GLU A 66 -1.27 -2.75 -15.16
N ARG A 67 -1.67 -1.66 -15.83
CA ARG A 67 -3.09 -1.41 -16.17
C ARG A 67 -3.75 -2.54 -16.98
N ASP A 68 -2.97 -3.23 -17.80
CA ASP A 68 -3.48 -4.33 -18.62
C ASP A 68 -3.69 -5.63 -17.82
N GLU A 69 -3.09 -5.72 -16.62
CA GLU A 69 -3.08 -6.89 -15.76
C GLU A 69 -4.01 -6.72 -14.55
N ALA A 70 -4.16 -5.48 -14.06
CA ALA A 70 -4.98 -5.12 -12.91
C ALA A 70 -6.10 -4.10 -13.29
N PRO A 71 -7.39 -4.43 -13.08
CA PRO A 71 -8.49 -3.51 -13.42
C PRO A 71 -8.62 -2.34 -12.43
N MET A 72 -8.03 -2.46 -11.25
CA MET A 72 -8.10 -1.49 -10.15
C MET A 72 -6.77 -1.47 -9.40
N LEU A 73 -6.46 -0.32 -8.83
CA LEU A 73 -5.23 -0.01 -8.10
C LEU A 73 -3.97 -0.34 -8.92
N TYR A 74 -4.04 -0.15 -10.24
CA TYR A 74 -2.92 -0.35 -11.16
C TYR A 74 -1.92 0.81 -11.09
N ILE A 75 -0.68 0.55 -11.51
CA ILE A 75 0.38 1.56 -11.55
C ILE A 75 -0.02 2.72 -12.48
N GLY A 76 -0.05 3.93 -11.94
CA GLY A 76 -0.49 5.15 -12.60
C GLY A 76 -1.97 5.51 -12.40
N GLU A 77 -2.75 4.69 -11.70
CA GLU A 77 -4.15 5.03 -11.39
C GLU A 77 -4.21 6.30 -10.52
N LYS A 78 -5.10 7.23 -10.90
CA LYS A 78 -5.42 8.41 -10.10
C LYS A 78 -6.49 8.06 -9.07
N VAL A 79 -6.23 8.39 -7.81
CA VAL A 79 -7.08 8.05 -6.66
C VAL A 79 -7.26 9.25 -5.74
N GLY A 80 -8.32 9.22 -4.93
CA GLY A 80 -8.75 10.37 -4.13
C GLY A 80 -9.78 11.22 -4.87
N THR A 81 -10.25 12.28 -4.22
CA THR A 81 -11.25 13.20 -4.78
C THR A 81 -10.67 14.11 -5.88
N GLY A 82 -9.34 14.16 -6.04
CA GLY A 82 -8.67 15.07 -6.96
C GLY A 82 -8.48 16.47 -6.39
N GLU A 83 -8.93 16.72 -5.17
CA GLU A 83 -8.65 17.94 -4.41
C GLU A 83 -7.49 17.72 -3.44
N GLY A 84 -6.85 18.81 -3.03
CA GLY A 84 -5.76 18.75 -2.08
C GLY A 84 -4.39 18.39 -2.71
N PRO A 85 -3.49 17.80 -1.90
CA PRO A 85 -2.07 17.65 -2.19
C PRO A 85 -1.75 16.51 -3.15
N GLU A 86 -0.66 16.67 -3.90
CA GLU A 86 -0.15 15.64 -4.82
C GLU A 86 0.72 14.64 -4.06
N VAL A 87 0.29 13.38 -4.08
CA VAL A 87 0.94 12.30 -3.34
C VAL A 87 1.13 11.07 -4.21
N ASP A 88 2.19 10.33 -3.92
CA ASP A 88 2.40 8.97 -4.41
C ASP A 88 1.90 7.97 -3.37
N ILE A 89 1.26 6.92 -3.88
CA ILE A 89 0.68 5.85 -3.08
C ILE A 89 1.36 4.53 -3.45
N ALA A 90 1.85 3.84 -2.43
CA ALA A 90 2.24 2.44 -2.53
C ALA A 90 1.28 1.62 -1.68
N LEU A 91 0.70 0.57 -2.24
CA LEU A 91 -0.30 -0.23 -1.56
C LEU A 91 -0.13 -1.71 -1.84
N ASP A 92 -0.63 -2.50 -0.90
CA ASP A 92 -0.84 -3.94 -0.98
C ASP A 92 -2.14 -4.23 -0.21
N PRO A 93 -3.29 -4.29 -0.90
CA PRO A 93 -4.61 -4.44 -0.29
C PRO A 93 -4.70 -5.71 0.56
N LEU A 94 -4.05 -6.80 0.12
CA LEU A 94 -3.97 -8.04 0.85
C LEU A 94 -2.62 -8.73 0.66
N GLU A 95 -1.66 -8.34 1.49
CA GLU A 95 -0.38 -9.04 1.56
C GLU A 95 -0.61 -10.42 2.19
N GLY A 96 -0.23 -11.46 1.46
CA GLY A 96 -0.44 -12.85 1.86
C GLY A 96 -1.85 -13.38 1.58
N THR A 97 -2.37 -13.23 0.37
CA THR A 97 -3.66 -13.81 -0.08
C THR A 97 -3.79 -15.32 0.25
N THR A 98 -2.74 -16.12 0.00
CA THR A 98 -2.67 -17.53 0.39
C THR A 98 -2.79 -17.72 1.90
N LEU A 99 -2.18 -16.83 2.70
CA LEU A 99 -2.23 -16.91 4.14
C LEU A 99 -3.65 -16.66 4.64
N THR A 100 -4.34 -15.65 4.09
CA THR A 100 -5.76 -15.40 4.37
C THR A 100 -6.62 -16.59 4.00
N ALA A 101 -6.51 -17.09 2.77
CA ALA A 101 -7.33 -18.20 2.27
C ALA A 101 -7.18 -19.47 3.12
N LYS A 102 -6.01 -19.69 3.72
CA LYS A 102 -5.66 -20.88 4.51
C LYS A 102 -5.69 -20.69 6.03
N ASP A 103 -6.17 -19.54 6.52
CA ASP A 103 -6.18 -19.21 7.97
C ASP A 103 -4.78 -19.33 8.61
N MET A 104 -3.79 -18.72 7.95
CA MET A 104 -2.41 -18.66 8.40
C MET A 104 -2.08 -17.26 8.94
N PRO A 105 -1.16 -17.15 9.91
CA PRO A 105 -0.77 -15.86 10.47
C PRO A 105 -0.02 -14.98 9.46
N ASN A 106 0.07 -13.68 9.76
CA ASN A 106 0.86 -12.66 9.08
C ASN A 106 0.29 -12.07 7.79
N ALA A 107 -0.96 -12.37 7.40
CA ALA A 107 -1.64 -11.60 6.37
C ALA A 107 -1.90 -10.16 6.84
N LEU A 108 -1.72 -9.16 5.97
CA LEU A 108 -1.82 -7.74 6.29
C LEU A 108 -2.48 -6.95 5.15
N ALA A 109 -3.14 -5.85 5.47
CA ALA A 109 -3.50 -4.82 4.51
C ALA A 109 -2.57 -3.62 4.72
N VAL A 110 -1.84 -3.20 3.68
CA VAL A 110 -0.76 -2.23 3.79
C VAL A 110 -0.95 -1.09 2.80
N ILE A 111 -0.71 0.13 3.26
CA ILE A 111 -0.67 1.31 2.41
C ILE A 111 0.34 2.31 2.96
N ALA A 112 1.06 2.96 2.06
CA ALA A 112 1.98 4.04 2.33
C ALA A 112 1.66 5.22 1.41
N MET A 113 1.88 6.43 1.93
CA MET A 113 1.68 7.69 1.22
C MET A 113 2.91 8.58 1.45
N GLY A 114 3.34 9.25 0.40
CA GLY A 114 4.45 10.19 0.44
C GLY A 114 4.25 11.33 -0.56
N PRO A 115 5.04 12.42 -0.45
CA PRO A 115 5.03 13.47 -1.45
C PRO A 115 5.27 12.92 -2.86
N ARG A 116 4.70 13.57 -3.86
CA ARG A 116 4.94 13.27 -5.28
C ARG A 116 6.44 13.09 -5.58
N GLY A 117 6.81 11.96 -6.18
CA GLY A 117 8.18 11.61 -6.57
C GLY A 117 9.07 11.13 -5.42
N SER A 118 8.54 10.90 -4.22
CA SER A 118 9.35 10.49 -3.07
C SER A 118 9.56 8.98 -2.96
N MET A 119 8.82 8.17 -3.73
CA MET A 119 8.90 6.71 -3.68
C MET A 119 9.72 6.18 -4.87
N LEU A 120 10.44 5.09 -4.64
CA LEU A 120 11.07 4.35 -5.73
C LEU A 120 9.97 3.69 -6.59
N HIS A 121 9.95 3.99 -7.88
CA HIS A 121 9.13 3.27 -8.85
C HIS A 121 9.80 1.92 -9.11
N ALA A 122 9.41 0.91 -8.33
CA ALA A 122 9.99 -0.43 -8.42
C ALA A 122 9.30 -1.24 -9.52
N PRO A 123 10.05 -1.93 -10.40
CA PRO A 123 9.46 -2.93 -11.28
C PRO A 123 9.01 -4.14 -10.48
N ASP A 124 8.05 -4.91 -11.02
CA ASP A 124 7.62 -6.18 -10.43
C ASP A 124 8.69 -7.27 -10.62
N THR A 125 9.62 -7.32 -9.68
CA THR A 125 10.75 -8.26 -9.68
C THR A 125 11.25 -8.55 -8.27
N TYR A 126 12.14 -9.52 -8.14
CA TYR A 126 12.74 -9.85 -6.86
C TYR A 126 13.70 -8.76 -6.38
N MET A 127 13.75 -8.58 -5.06
CA MET A 127 14.65 -7.64 -4.40
C MET A 127 15.25 -8.29 -3.15
N ASP A 128 16.57 -8.32 -3.07
CA ASP A 128 17.26 -8.68 -1.83
C ASP A 128 17.09 -7.56 -0.79
N LYS A 129 16.62 -7.92 0.40
CA LYS A 129 16.29 -6.96 1.47
C LYS A 129 17.08 -7.29 2.73
N LEU A 130 17.76 -6.30 3.30
CA LEU A 130 18.41 -6.36 4.60
C LEU A 130 17.92 -5.17 5.44
N ALA A 131 17.20 -5.47 6.52
CA ALA A 131 16.61 -4.46 7.40
C ALA A 131 17.00 -4.74 8.85
N ILE A 132 17.38 -3.69 9.59
CA ILE A 132 17.61 -3.71 11.03
C ILE A 132 16.86 -2.57 11.71
N GLY A 133 16.49 -2.77 12.98
CA GLY A 133 15.81 -1.75 13.78
C GLY A 133 16.69 -0.54 14.15
N PRO A 134 16.14 0.47 14.82
CA PRO A 134 16.88 1.64 15.28
C PRO A 134 17.86 1.29 16.42
N GLY A 135 18.79 2.21 16.72
CA GLY A 135 19.73 2.09 17.85
C GLY A 135 21.10 1.51 17.52
N PHE A 136 21.30 1.03 16.29
CA PHE A 136 22.59 0.59 15.79
C PHE A 136 23.36 1.72 15.10
N ARG A 137 24.69 1.62 15.03
CA ARG A 137 25.53 2.57 14.28
C ARG A 137 25.21 2.47 12.78
N ARG A 138 25.37 3.58 12.04
CA ARG A 138 25.25 3.57 10.57
C ARG A 138 26.29 2.61 9.98
N GLY A 139 25.89 1.81 9.00
CA GLY A 139 26.77 0.83 8.34
C GLY A 139 27.04 -0.44 9.14
N VAL A 140 26.22 -0.76 10.16
CA VAL A 140 26.33 -2.02 10.91
C VAL A 140 26.04 -3.25 10.06
N VAL A 141 25.16 -3.11 9.07
CA VAL A 141 24.85 -4.16 8.09
C VAL A 141 25.11 -3.64 6.67
N THR A 142 25.54 -4.52 5.78
CA THR A 142 25.78 -4.25 4.36
C THR A 142 25.34 -5.45 3.52
N MET A 143 24.92 -5.18 2.28
CA MET A 143 24.67 -6.22 1.27
C MET A 143 25.96 -6.64 0.55
N ASP A 144 27.01 -5.82 0.64
CA ASP A 144 28.32 -6.15 0.11
C ASP A 144 28.93 -7.26 0.96
N MET A 145 29.24 -8.40 0.32
CA MET A 145 29.97 -9.52 0.94
C MET A 145 31.46 -9.19 1.07
#